data_AF-Q4RTP3-F1
#
_entry.id   AF-Q4RTP3-F1
#
_cell.length_a   1.000
_cell.length_b   1.000
_cell.length_c   1.000
_cell.angle_alpha   90.00
_cell.angle_beta   90.00
_cell.angle_gamma   90.00
#
_symmetry.space_group_name_H-M   'P 1'
#
loop_
_entity.id
_entity.type
_entity.pdbx_description
1 polymer ?
#
loop_
_entity_poly.entity_id
_entity_poly.type
_entity_poly.pdbx_seq_one_letter_code
_entity_poly.pdbx_strand_id
1 'polypeptide(L)'
;MSWAALISKLGGVHEYSTSLGKVWLSVLFIFRIGILVVATEKVWGDEQSSFTCNTQQPGCKNVCYDHFFPVSHIRLWCLQLIFVSTPALLVTMYVAYRKHKDEKNCLDSKDSETGKEEETGKKVKKEEQKKRLPITGPMWWIYTSSLFFRLLFEGGFMYALYFIYDGFQMPRLLKCEQWPCPNKVDCFVSRPTEKTVFTIFMVASSVICMVLNFAELIYLIGKALFKRSGLTSPCHNVLGHTLQSAGRRQQTLHQLGKVWLSVLFIFRVTILVLAAEKVWGDEQSDFTCNTQQPGCKNVCYDHFFPVSHIRLWCLQLILVSTPALLVAMYVAYRKRGDKRTVLASGGDEKVKEADLQTLKTKRLHITGPLWWTYTSSLFFRLLFEGGFMYALYFIYDGFQMPRLVKCEQWPCPNKVDCFISRPTEKTVFTIFMAASSALCMVLNIAELVYLIVKALVRLSARSKQRKQRYARENFHRDHMLLENKKNENMFSSDPTSNRTMC
;
A
#
# COMPACT_ATOMS: atom_id res chain seq x y z
N MET A 1 6.78 0.25 25.15
CA MET A 1 5.34 0.36 24.82
C MET A 1 5.05 -0.60 23.67
N SER A 2 4.06 -1.48 23.76
CA SER A 2 3.83 -2.50 22.72
C SER A 2 3.12 -1.88 21.50
N TRP A 3 3.85 -1.73 20.39
CA TRP A 3 3.30 -1.32 19.09
C TRP A 3 2.07 -2.12 18.67
N ALA A 4 1.97 -3.39 19.11
CA ALA A 4 0.82 -4.26 18.88
C ALA A 4 -0.52 -3.70 19.39
N ALA A 5 -0.55 -3.01 20.53
CA ALA A 5 -1.78 -2.44 21.09
C ALA A 5 -2.25 -1.20 20.32
N LEU A 6 -1.31 -0.42 19.78
CA LEU A 6 -1.60 0.71 18.91
C LEU A 6 -2.14 0.21 17.55
N ILE A 7 -1.50 -0.83 17.01
CA ILE A 7 -1.87 -1.50 15.74
C ILE A 7 -3.28 -2.09 15.81
N SER A 8 -3.64 -2.74 16.92
CA SER A 8 -4.98 -3.33 17.07
C SER A 8 -6.10 -2.28 17.13
N LYS A 9 -5.86 -1.15 17.82
CA LYS A 9 -6.83 -0.05 17.90
C LYS A 9 -6.97 0.69 16.57
N LEU A 10 -5.87 0.91 15.85
CA LEU A 10 -5.89 1.57 14.54
C LEU A 10 -6.47 0.66 13.43
N GLY A 11 -6.42 -0.66 13.58
CA GLY A 11 -7.08 -1.61 12.66
C GLY A 11 -8.61 -1.44 12.58
N GLY A 12 -9.25 -0.96 13.64
CA GLY A 12 -10.70 -0.68 13.69
C GLY A 12 -11.13 0.59 12.94
N VAL A 13 -10.19 1.45 12.57
CA VAL A 13 -10.41 2.77 11.92
C VAL A 13 -10.86 2.61 10.47
N HIS A 14 -10.51 1.49 9.82
CA HIS A 14 -10.81 1.21 8.41
C HIS A 14 -12.33 1.18 8.09
N GLU A 15 -13.19 0.92 9.06
CA GLU A 15 -14.63 0.77 8.84
C GLU A 15 -15.35 2.11 8.56
N TYR A 16 -14.75 3.23 8.98
CA TYR A 16 -15.42 4.52 9.03
C TYR A 16 -14.85 5.57 8.05
N SER A 17 -13.78 5.25 7.33
CA SER A 17 -13.09 6.19 6.44
C SER A 17 -13.62 6.19 4.99
N THR A 18 -13.48 7.34 4.30
CA THR A 18 -13.79 7.51 2.87
C THR A 18 -12.94 6.56 2.01
N SER A 19 -13.29 6.39 0.73
CA SER A 19 -12.51 5.54 -0.17
C SER A 19 -11.04 5.98 -0.29
N LEU A 20 -10.77 7.29 -0.18
CA LEU A 20 -9.42 7.88 -0.21
C LEU A 20 -8.72 7.76 1.15
N GLY A 21 -9.42 8.04 2.26
CA GLY A 21 -8.87 7.88 3.61
C GLY A 21 -8.52 6.41 3.96
N LYS A 22 -9.17 5.43 3.32
CA LYS A 22 -8.76 4.01 3.38
C LYS A 22 -7.43 3.73 2.68
N VAL A 23 -7.19 4.35 1.53
CA VAL A 23 -5.89 4.25 0.82
C VAL A 23 -4.80 4.90 1.66
N TRP A 24 -5.07 6.10 2.19
CA TRP A 24 -4.16 6.77 3.12
C TRP A 24 -3.86 5.93 4.36
N LEU A 25 -4.88 5.32 4.98
CA LEU A 25 -4.68 4.40 6.10
C LEU A 25 -3.82 3.21 5.69
N SER A 26 -4.02 2.62 4.51
CA SER A 26 -3.17 1.52 4.07
C SER A 26 -1.71 1.94 3.85
N VAL A 27 -1.47 3.15 3.33
CA VAL A 27 -0.11 3.68 3.11
C VAL A 27 0.57 4.02 4.45
N LEU A 28 -0.11 4.73 5.35
CA LEU A 28 0.45 5.06 6.66
C LEU A 28 0.66 3.83 7.55
N PHE A 29 -0.30 2.91 7.57
CA PHE A 29 -0.33 1.88 8.60
C PHE A 29 0.55 0.69 8.28
N ILE A 30 0.74 0.36 7.00
CA ILE A 30 1.51 -0.82 6.58
C ILE A 30 2.93 -0.41 6.20
N PHE A 31 3.05 0.58 5.31
CA PHE A 31 4.34 0.95 4.76
C PHE A 31 5.18 1.77 5.74
N ARG A 32 4.61 2.84 6.32
CA ARG A 32 5.35 3.78 7.16
C ARG A 32 5.68 3.22 8.55
N ILE A 33 4.73 2.52 9.19
CA ILE A 33 5.01 1.79 10.44
C ILE A 33 6.01 0.65 10.18
N GLY A 34 5.85 -0.10 9.07
CA GLY A 34 6.77 -1.18 8.71
C GLY A 34 8.21 -0.70 8.57
N ILE A 35 8.42 0.40 7.83
CA ILE A 35 9.75 1.02 7.69
C ILE A 35 10.29 1.47 9.05
N LEU A 36 9.47 2.14 9.86
CA LEU A 36 9.92 2.62 11.18
C LEU A 36 10.31 1.51 12.13
N VAL A 37 9.59 0.39 12.16
CA VAL A 37 9.95 -0.76 12.99
C VAL A 37 11.30 -1.33 12.56
N VAL A 38 11.53 -1.51 11.25
CA VAL A 38 12.81 -2.00 10.72
C VAL A 38 13.95 -1.00 10.99
N ALA A 39 13.66 0.29 10.89
CA ALA A 39 14.61 1.36 11.11
C ALA A 39 15.03 1.51 12.59
N THR A 40 14.06 1.50 13.50
CA THR A 40 14.25 1.91 14.90
C THR A 40 15.28 1.05 15.62
N GLU A 41 15.14 -0.27 15.55
CA GLU A 41 15.96 -1.16 16.38
C GLU A 41 17.38 -1.34 15.83
N LYS A 42 17.58 -1.21 14.52
CA LYS A 42 18.84 -1.61 13.86
C LYS A 42 19.67 -0.48 13.29
N VAL A 43 19.03 0.59 12.81
CA VAL A 43 19.74 1.72 12.19
C VAL A 43 20.08 2.79 13.23
N TRP A 44 19.12 3.08 14.10
CA TRP A 44 19.22 4.15 15.10
C TRP A 44 19.48 3.65 16.54
N GLY A 45 19.47 2.34 16.78
CA GLY A 45 19.63 1.76 18.12
C GLY A 45 21.00 2.02 18.75
N ASP A 46 22.07 1.92 17.96
CA ASP A 46 23.47 2.16 18.34
C ASP A 46 24.00 3.50 17.82
N GLU A 47 23.12 4.45 17.52
CA GLU A 47 23.50 5.74 16.94
C GLU A 47 24.50 6.51 17.83
N GLN A 48 24.23 6.60 19.13
CA GLN A 48 25.10 7.31 20.07
C GLN A 48 26.37 6.51 20.41
N SER A 49 26.28 5.18 20.50
CA SER A 49 27.44 4.33 20.81
C SER A 49 28.44 4.30 19.65
N SER A 50 27.96 4.22 18.41
CA SER A 50 28.79 4.17 17.18
C SER A 50 29.24 5.55 16.67
N PHE A 51 28.73 6.65 17.24
CA PHE A 51 29.24 8.01 16.98
C PHE A 51 30.66 8.17 17.53
N THR A 52 31.62 8.63 16.72
CA THR A 52 33.03 8.70 17.13
C THR A 52 33.60 10.08 16.86
N CYS A 53 34.21 10.72 17.86
CA CYS A 53 34.94 11.98 17.69
C CYS A 53 36.45 11.74 17.79
N ASN A 54 37.23 12.46 16.98
CA ASN A 54 38.69 12.43 16.99
C ASN A 54 39.24 13.23 18.18
N THR A 55 39.03 12.72 19.39
CA THR A 55 39.46 13.33 20.65
C THR A 55 39.44 12.30 21.77
N GLN A 56 40.37 12.41 22.70
CA GLN A 56 40.39 11.61 23.94
C GLN A 56 39.72 12.33 25.11
N GLN A 57 39.22 13.56 24.89
CA GLN A 57 38.61 14.36 25.93
C GLN A 57 37.29 13.73 26.40
N PRO A 58 37.16 13.39 27.71
CA PRO A 58 35.91 12.84 28.25
C PRO A 58 34.77 13.86 28.12
N GLY A 59 33.57 13.36 27.83
CA GLY A 59 32.37 14.20 27.68
C GLY A 59 32.22 14.89 26.32
N CYS A 60 33.30 15.12 25.57
CA CYS A 60 33.25 15.80 24.27
C CYS A 60 32.34 15.06 23.25
N LYS A 61 32.44 13.72 23.18
CA LYS A 61 31.53 12.90 22.35
C LYS A 61 30.06 13.13 22.68
N ASN A 62 29.72 13.23 23.97
CA ASN A 62 28.33 13.34 24.40
C ASN A 62 27.74 14.70 24.06
N VAL A 63 28.48 15.78 24.31
CA VAL A 63 28.01 17.15 24.01
C VAL A 63 27.92 17.40 22.50
N CYS A 64 28.86 16.87 21.73
CA CYS A 64 28.82 17.00 20.27
C CYS A 64 27.64 16.23 19.68
N TYR A 65 27.38 15.02 20.19
CA TYR A 65 26.21 14.26 19.77
C TYR A 65 24.91 15.00 20.06
N ASP A 66 24.75 15.52 21.28
CA ASP A 66 23.56 16.26 21.70
C ASP A 66 23.36 17.56 20.89
N HIS A 67 24.46 18.26 20.57
CA HIS A 67 24.42 19.48 19.77
C HIS A 67 23.96 19.26 18.33
N PHE A 68 24.46 18.22 17.66
CA PHE A 68 24.10 17.94 16.25
C PHE A 68 22.82 17.12 16.10
N PHE A 69 22.47 16.32 17.11
CA PHE A 69 21.29 15.46 17.09
C PHE A 69 20.40 15.71 18.33
N PRO A 70 19.88 16.94 18.51
CA PRO A 70 19.09 17.29 19.70
C PRO A 70 17.83 16.43 19.83
N VAL A 71 17.23 16.04 18.69
CA VAL A 71 16.14 15.06 18.63
C VAL A 71 16.36 14.13 17.45
N SER A 72 16.79 12.89 17.69
CA SER A 72 17.08 11.94 16.61
C SER A 72 15.96 11.81 15.57
N HIS A 73 16.33 11.58 14.31
CA HIS A 73 15.40 11.50 13.18
C HIS A 73 14.24 10.54 13.46
N ILE A 74 14.54 9.37 14.02
CA ILE A 74 13.54 8.36 14.35
C ILE A 74 12.48 8.87 15.35
N ARG A 75 12.89 9.68 16.34
CA ARG A 75 11.97 10.27 17.31
C ARG A 75 11.04 11.28 16.64
N LEU A 76 11.56 12.12 15.74
CA LEU A 76 10.74 13.04 14.95
C LEU A 76 9.74 12.29 14.07
N TRP A 77 10.15 11.19 13.42
CA TRP A 77 9.24 10.37 12.63
C TRP A 77 8.15 9.69 13.48
N CYS A 78 8.50 9.21 14.68
CA CYS A 78 7.54 8.67 15.62
C CYS A 78 6.54 9.73 16.09
N LEU A 79 7.01 10.93 16.42
CA LEU A 79 6.14 12.06 16.76
C LEU A 79 5.24 12.43 15.58
N GLN A 80 5.79 12.54 14.37
CA GLN A 80 5.02 12.82 13.16
C GLN A 80 3.90 11.79 12.97
N LEU A 81 4.19 10.49 13.10
CA LEU A 81 3.16 9.46 13.02
C LEU A 81 2.06 9.62 14.07
N ILE A 82 2.41 9.95 15.32
CA ILE A 82 1.44 10.16 16.41
C ILE A 82 0.55 11.35 16.07
N PHE A 83 1.14 12.51 15.74
CA PHE A 83 0.40 13.73 15.44
C PHE A 83 -0.48 13.58 14.20
N VAL A 84 0.01 12.93 13.14
CA VAL A 84 -0.76 12.69 11.91
C VAL A 84 -1.89 11.67 12.11
N SER A 85 -1.69 10.67 12.98
CA SER A 85 -2.71 9.68 13.33
C SER A 85 -3.80 10.23 14.24
N THR A 86 -3.49 11.24 15.06
CA THR A 86 -4.41 11.78 16.08
C THR A 86 -5.71 12.35 15.48
N PRO A 87 -5.69 13.26 14.48
CA PRO A 87 -6.92 13.74 13.83
C PRO A 87 -7.73 12.60 13.20
N ALA A 88 -7.06 11.59 12.65
CA ALA A 88 -7.72 10.42 12.07
C ALA A 88 -8.51 9.65 13.13
N LEU A 89 -7.86 9.37 14.26
CA LEU A 89 -8.43 8.66 15.40
C LEU A 89 -9.60 9.44 16.00
N LEU A 90 -9.45 10.75 16.19
CA LEU A 90 -10.51 11.62 16.73
C LEU A 90 -11.77 11.60 15.85
N VAL A 91 -11.64 11.69 14.53
CA VAL A 91 -12.77 11.57 13.61
C VAL A 91 -13.46 10.22 13.76
N THR A 92 -12.68 9.12 13.78
CA THR A 92 -13.28 7.79 13.90
C THR A 92 -13.95 7.55 15.23
N MET A 93 -13.36 8.05 16.33
CA MET A 93 -13.93 8.00 17.66
C MET A 93 -15.23 8.82 17.72
N TYR A 94 -15.27 10.00 17.12
CA TYR A 94 -16.48 10.83 17.05
C TYR A 94 -17.61 10.15 16.26
N VAL A 95 -17.27 9.52 15.12
CA VAL A 95 -18.23 8.75 14.32
C VAL A 95 -18.79 7.56 15.11
N ALA A 96 -17.91 6.83 15.82
CA ALA A 96 -18.32 5.71 16.65
C ALA A 96 -19.21 6.16 17.82
N TYR A 97 -18.84 7.24 18.52
CA TYR A 97 -19.61 7.83 19.60
C TYR A 97 -21.00 8.27 19.16
N ARG A 98 -21.09 9.00 18.04
CA ARG A 98 -22.39 9.44 17.49
C ARG A 98 -23.29 8.27 17.13
N LYS A 99 -22.73 7.24 16.48
CA LYS A 99 -23.50 6.05 16.11
C LYS A 99 -24.05 5.33 17.34
N HIS A 100 -23.25 5.19 18.39
CA HIS A 100 -23.69 4.57 19.63
C HIS A 100 -24.79 5.39 20.33
N LYS A 101 -24.68 6.72 20.30
CA LYS A 101 -25.72 7.62 20.83
C LYS A 101 -27.02 7.55 20.02
N ASP A 102 -26.93 7.52 18.68
CA ASP A 102 -28.09 7.39 17.80
C ASP A 102 -28.78 6.02 18.00
N GLU A 103 -28.00 4.94 18.17
CA GLU A 103 -28.50 3.60 18.50
C GLU A 103 -29.23 3.57 19.85
N LYS A 104 -28.67 4.20 20.88
CA LYS A 104 -29.28 4.32 22.20
C LYS A 104 -30.60 5.10 22.15
N ASN A 105 -30.61 6.28 21.53
CA ASN A 105 -31.81 7.09 21.39
C ASN A 105 -32.94 6.35 20.64
N CYS A 106 -32.60 5.50 19.66
CA CYS A 106 -33.57 4.67 18.93
C CYS A 106 -34.11 3.49 19.74
N LEU A 107 -33.37 3.02 20.76
CA LEU A 107 -33.81 1.99 21.69
C LEU A 107 -34.77 2.63 22.72
N ASP A 108 -34.38 3.76 23.30
CA ASP A 108 -35.21 4.49 24.28
C ASP A 108 -36.56 4.96 23.68
N SER A 109 -36.59 5.30 22.38
CA SER A 109 -37.82 5.64 21.65
C SER A 109 -38.76 4.46 21.40
N LYS A 110 -38.26 3.21 21.40
CA LYS A 110 -39.09 2.01 21.23
C LYS A 110 -39.76 1.59 22.53
N ASP A 111 -39.06 1.72 23.65
CA ASP A 111 -39.61 1.34 24.96
C ASP A 111 -40.77 2.27 25.37
N SER A 112 -40.77 3.51 24.86
CA SER A 112 -41.85 4.49 25.03
C SER A 112 -43.09 4.26 24.15
N GLU A 113 -43.00 3.42 23.10
CA GLU A 113 -44.12 3.12 22.16
C GLU A 113 -44.77 1.73 22.41
N THR A 114 -44.40 1.00 23.48
CA THR A 114 -44.98 -0.31 23.81
C THR A 114 -46.35 -0.16 24.49
N GLY A 115 -47.33 0.35 23.75
CA GLY A 115 -48.68 0.58 24.26
C GLY A 115 -49.80 0.72 23.23
N LYS A 116 -49.56 0.53 21.91
CA LYS A 116 -50.63 0.35 20.90
C LYS A 116 -50.14 -0.50 19.72
N GLU A 117 -50.70 -1.70 19.59
CA GLU A 117 -50.64 -2.49 18.35
C GLU A 117 -51.53 -1.83 17.29
N GLU A 118 -50.96 -1.56 16.12
CA GLU A 118 -51.57 -2.00 14.87
C GLU A 118 -50.49 -2.07 13.77
N GLU A 119 -50.55 -3.18 13.05
CA GLU A 119 -49.62 -3.60 12.02
C GLU A 119 -49.74 -2.78 10.73
N THR A 120 -48.86 -3.07 9.76
CA THR A 120 -48.84 -2.53 8.39
C THR A 120 -48.44 -1.05 8.21
N GLY A 121 -47.12 -0.80 8.25
CA GLY A 121 -46.54 0.41 7.64
C GLY A 121 -45.18 0.86 8.17
N LYS A 122 -44.83 0.51 9.41
CA LYS A 122 -43.61 1.01 10.09
C LYS A 122 -42.31 0.22 9.78
N LYS A 123 -42.36 -0.92 9.07
CA LYS A 123 -41.14 -1.67 8.68
C LYS A 123 -40.33 -1.01 7.54
N VAL A 124 -40.94 -0.11 6.76
CA VAL A 124 -40.28 0.53 5.59
C VAL A 124 -39.29 1.64 5.99
N LYS A 125 -39.43 2.28 7.16
CA LYS A 125 -38.53 3.39 7.57
C LYS A 125 -37.27 2.97 8.34
N LYS A 126 -37.16 1.72 8.80
CA LYS A 126 -36.01 1.27 9.62
C LYS A 126 -34.79 0.79 8.82
N GLU A 127 -34.96 0.37 7.56
CA GLU A 127 -33.85 -0.12 6.73
C GLU A 127 -33.15 0.97 5.91
N GLU A 128 -33.78 2.13 5.68
CA GLU A 128 -33.16 3.22 4.92
C GLU A 128 -32.08 4.01 5.70
N GLN A 129 -32.10 4.00 7.03
CA GLN A 129 -31.09 4.67 7.87
C GLN A 129 -29.77 3.90 8.02
N LYS A 130 -29.61 2.79 7.28
CA LYS A 130 -28.29 2.15 7.07
C LYS A 130 -27.59 2.68 5.81
N LYS A 131 -28.18 3.68 5.13
CA LYS A 131 -27.51 4.49 4.10
C LYS A 131 -26.49 5.40 4.78
N ARG A 132 -25.28 5.44 4.20
CA ARG A 132 -24.12 6.22 4.66
C ARG A 132 -24.54 7.51 5.36
N LEU A 133 -24.09 7.72 6.61
CA LEU A 133 -24.25 9.02 7.27
C LEU A 133 -23.83 10.09 6.25
N PRO A 134 -24.76 10.92 5.76
CA PRO A 134 -24.41 11.91 4.78
C PRO A 134 -23.42 12.84 5.48
N ILE A 135 -22.24 13.03 4.90
CA ILE A 135 -21.27 14.02 5.36
C ILE A 135 -21.91 15.39 5.08
N THR A 136 -22.88 15.77 5.90
CA THR A 136 -23.69 16.99 5.75
C THR A 136 -23.92 17.55 7.16
N GLY A 137 -23.68 18.85 7.33
CA GLY A 137 -23.71 19.51 8.64
C GLY A 137 -22.37 19.43 9.39
N PRO A 138 -22.36 19.31 10.74
CA PRO A 138 -21.15 19.38 11.58
C PRO A 138 -20.07 18.35 11.25
N MET A 139 -20.48 17.18 10.75
CA MET A 139 -19.56 16.10 10.35
C MET A 139 -18.61 16.48 9.22
N TRP A 140 -19.09 17.31 8.28
CA TRP A 140 -18.24 17.79 7.18
C TRP A 140 -17.13 18.71 7.69
N TRP A 141 -17.46 19.58 8.64
CA TRP A 141 -16.51 20.50 9.27
C TRP A 141 -15.45 19.77 10.09
N ILE A 142 -15.85 18.78 10.88
CA ILE A 142 -14.90 17.95 11.67
C ILE A 142 -13.95 17.19 10.73
N TYR A 143 -14.49 16.59 9.66
CA TYR A 143 -13.66 15.86 8.69
C TYR A 143 -12.70 16.78 7.94
N THR A 144 -13.19 17.91 7.44
CA THR A 144 -12.37 18.90 6.70
C THR A 144 -11.29 19.49 7.59
N SER A 145 -11.63 19.84 8.84
CA SER A 145 -10.67 20.28 9.86
C SER A 145 -9.60 19.21 10.13
N SER A 146 -9.98 17.93 10.23
CA SER A 146 -9.02 16.85 10.42
C SER A 146 -8.03 16.70 9.25
N LEU A 147 -8.48 16.88 8.01
CA LEU A 147 -7.62 16.85 6.83
C LEU A 147 -6.66 18.04 6.80
N PHE A 148 -7.14 19.22 7.18
CA PHE A 148 -6.30 20.40 7.33
C PHE A 148 -5.19 20.18 8.38
N PHE A 149 -5.54 19.72 9.59
CA PHE A 149 -4.54 19.44 10.63
C PHE A 149 -3.55 18.35 10.23
N ARG A 150 -3.98 17.33 9.48
CA ARG A 150 -3.07 16.32 8.93
C ARG A 150 -2.06 16.93 7.95
N LEU A 151 -2.51 17.77 7.03
CA LEU A 151 -1.62 18.46 6.09
C LEU A 151 -0.65 19.39 6.83
N LEU A 152 -1.15 20.10 7.85
CA LEU A 152 -0.33 20.95 8.69
C LEU A 152 0.74 20.16 9.45
N PHE A 153 0.39 19.02 10.06
CA PHE A 153 1.35 18.19 10.78
C PHE A 153 2.34 17.49 9.83
N GLU A 154 1.87 16.90 8.71
CA GLU A 154 2.78 16.30 7.73
C GLU A 154 3.77 17.33 7.18
N GLY A 155 3.27 18.50 6.75
CA GLY A 155 4.10 19.58 6.23
C GLY A 155 5.01 20.18 7.30
N GLY A 156 4.51 20.39 8.52
CA GLY A 156 5.25 20.97 9.63
C GLY A 156 6.40 20.09 10.11
N PHE A 157 6.19 18.77 10.26
CA PHE A 157 7.28 17.84 10.62
C PHE A 157 8.29 17.67 9.48
N MET A 158 7.84 17.67 8.22
CA MET A 158 8.75 17.64 7.06
C MET A 158 9.60 18.90 6.98
N TYR A 159 9.01 20.07 7.22
CA TYR A 159 9.71 21.34 7.28
C TYR A 159 10.70 21.39 8.46
N ALA A 160 10.28 20.92 9.65
CA ALA A 160 11.15 20.83 10.82
C ALA A 160 12.34 19.90 10.57
N LEU A 161 12.13 18.74 9.97
CA LEU A 161 13.21 17.82 9.58
C LEU A 161 14.21 18.50 8.64
N TYR A 162 13.71 19.15 7.59
CA TYR A 162 14.55 19.85 6.62
C TYR A 162 15.37 20.98 7.26
N PHE A 163 14.77 21.76 8.15
CA PHE A 163 15.42 22.91 8.78
C PHE A 163 16.39 22.51 9.91
N ILE A 164 16.02 21.55 10.76
CA ILE A 164 16.86 21.10 11.88
C ILE A 164 18.13 20.39 11.38
N TYR A 165 18.03 19.65 10.27
CA TYR A 165 19.11 18.82 9.75
C TYR A 165 19.77 19.34 8.47
N ASP A 166 19.47 20.58 8.09
CA ASP A 166 20.01 21.25 6.89
C ASP A 166 19.90 20.37 5.62
N GLY A 167 18.70 19.81 5.43
CA GLY A 167 18.36 18.94 4.31
C GLY A 167 17.86 17.55 4.70
N PHE A 168 17.81 16.66 3.70
CA PHE A 168 17.38 15.26 3.86
C PHE A 168 18.55 14.26 3.81
N GLN A 169 19.78 14.76 3.70
CA GLN A 169 20.99 13.95 3.64
C GLN A 169 21.75 14.04 4.96
N MET A 170 22.14 12.89 5.48
CA MET A 170 22.94 12.84 6.70
C MET A 170 24.43 13.02 6.34
N PRO A 171 25.12 14.03 6.91
CA PRO A 171 26.55 14.22 6.65
C PRO A 171 27.37 13.10 7.30
N ARG A 172 28.50 12.77 6.65
CA ARG A 172 29.45 11.75 7.15
C ARG A 172 30.33 12.30 8.29
N LEU A 173 30.66 13.58 8.20
CA LEU A 173 31.56 14.30 9.10
C LEU A 173 30.85 15.53 9.66
N LEU A 174 30.96 15.74 10.96
CA LEU A 174 30.48 16.90 11.69
C LEU A 174 31.67 17.54 12.42
N LYS A 175 31.79 18.86 12.38
CA LYS A 175 32.88 19.59 13.06
C LYS A 175 32.36 20.28 14.31
N CYS A 176 32.77 19.82 15.48
CA CYS A 176 32.24 20.26 16.77
C CYS A 176 33.21 21.15 17.54
N GLU A 177 32.70 22.23 18.15
CA GLU A 177 33.48 23.16 19.01
C GLU A 177 32.86 23.32 20.41
N GLN A 178 31.96 22.42 20.82
CA GLN A 178 31.22 22.55 22.08
C GLN A 178 32.05 22.16 23.30
N TRP A 179 31.91 22.88 24.41
CA TRP A 179 32.56 22.52 25.68
C TRP A 179 32.05 21.16 26.20
N PRO A 180 32.90 20.22 26.66
CA PRO A 180 34.31 20.36 27.05
C PRO A 180 35.34 20.03 25.96
N CYS A 181 35.00 20.09 24.67
CA CYS A 181 35.97 19.81 23.61
C CYS A 181 37.12 20.84 23.59
N PRO A 182 38.37 20.40 23.43
CA PRO A 182 39.54 21.28 23.57
C PRO A 182 39.69 22.27 22.41
N ASN A 183 39.26 21.88 21.22
CA ASN A 183 39.31 22.65 19.97
C ASN A 183 38.19 22.15 19.04
N LYS A 184 38.19 22.61 17.78
CA LYS A 184 37.37 22.03 16.72
C LYS A 184 37.75 20.56 16.49
N VAL A 185 36.86 19.64 16.87
CA VAL A 185 37.06 18.20 16.70
C VAL A 185 36.20 17.66 15.56
N ASP A 186 36.75 16.69 14.85
CA ASP A 186 36.06 15.96 13.80
C ASP A 186 35.27 14.79 14.39
N CYS A 187 33.96 14.75 14.15
CA CYS A 187 33.07 13.68 14.60
C CYS A 187 32.42 12.96 13.42
N PHE A 188 32.44 11.64 13.46
CA PHE A 188 32.00 10.75 12.40
C PHE A 188 30.69 10.08 12.76
N VAL A 189 29.68 10.28 11.90
CA VAL A 189 28.34 9.71 12.05
C VAL A 189 28.34 8.24 11.62
N SER A 190 27.61 7.40 12.35
CA SER A 190 27.42 5.99 11.98
C SER A 190 26.38 5.83 10.86
N ARG A 191 26.73 5.05 9.83
CA ARG A 191 25.87 4.65 8.70
C ARG A 191 25.08 5.82 8.07
N PRO A 192 25.74 6.94 7.73
CA PRO A 192 25.08 8.13 7.19
C PRO A 192 24.34 7.86 5.87
N THR A 193 24.87 7.05 4.96
CA THR A 193 24.15 6.73 3.70
C THR A 193 22.89 5.93 3.97
N GLU A 194 22.95 4.98 4.89
CA GLU A 194 21.81 4.13 5.23
C GLU A 194 20.70 4.96 5.90
N LYS A 195 21.06 5.80 6.88
CA LYS A 195 20.12 6.74 7.51
C LYS A 195 19.51 7.69 6.48
N THR A 196 20.29 8.14 5.50
CA THR A 196 19.82 8.97 4.39
C THR A 196 18.81 8.21 3.51
N VAL A 197 19.10 6.97 3.12
CA VAL A 197 18.19 6.12 2.32
C VAL A 197 16.84 5.94 3.03
N PHE A 198 16.86 5.57 4.31
CA PHE A 198 15.63 5.46 5.11
C PHE A 198 14.89 6.79 5.25
N THR A 199 15.62 7.89 5.43
CA THR A 199 15.04 9.24 5.46
C THR A 199 14.34 9.58 4.14
N ILE A 200 14.95 9.26 3.00
CA ILE A 200 14.33 9.46 1.67
C ILE A 200 13.05 8.64 1.52
N PHE A 201 13.04 7.36 1.92
CA PHE A 201 11.82 6.54 1.88
C PHE A 201 10.69 7.13 2.75
N MET A 202 11.03 7.59 3.94
CA MET A 202 10.08 8.21 4.87
C MET A 202 9.54 9.53 4.32
N VAL A 203 10.42 10.39 3.79
CA VAL A 203 10.07 11.64 3.11
C VAL A 203 9.17 11.40 1.91
N ALA A 204 9.54 10.48 1.01
CA ALA A 204 8.75 10.15 -0.18
C ALA A 204 7.35 9.64 0.20
N SER A 205 7.26 8.78 1.22
CA SER A 205 5.97 8.29 1.72
C SER A 205 5.10 9.43 2.31
N SER A 206 5.73 10.40 2.97
CA SER A 206 5.05 11.56 3.57
C SER A 206 4.54 12.51 2.50
N VAL A 207 5.33 12.74 1.43
CA VAL A 207 4.90 13.53 0.27
C VAL A 207 3.70 12.87 -0.43
N ILE A 208 3.73 11.56 -0.65
CA ILE A 208 2.59 10.82 -1.21
C ILE A 208 1.35 10.98 -0.32
N CYS A 209 1.50 10.86 1.00
CA CYS A 209 0.42 11.05 1.96
C CYS A 209 -0.15 12.48 1.93
N MET A 210 0.71 13.48 1.80
CA MET A 210 0.33 14.88 1.69
C MET A 210 -0.47 15.13 0.40
N VAL A 211 0.00 14.62 -0.75
CA VAL A 211 -0.72 14.72 -2.04
C VAL A 211 -2.09 14.06 -1.96
N LEU A 212 -2.19 12.86 -1.36
CA LEU A 212 -3.47 12.16 -1.19
C LEU A 212 -4.45 12.93 -0.29
N ASN A 213 -3.98 13.46 0.85
CA ASN A 213 -4.82 14.28 1.74
C ASN A 213 -5.25 15.59 1.06
N PHE A 214 -4.37 16.20 0.27
CA PHE A 214 -4.68 17.43 -0.46
C PHE A 214 -5.69 17.19 -1.58
N ALA A 215 -5.54 16.11 -2.35
CA ALA A 215 -6.51 15.71 -3.37
C ALA A 215 -7.90 15.41 -2.76
N GLU A 216 -7.94 14.78 -1.58
CA GLU A 216 -9.19 14.55 -0.85
C GLU A 216 -9.83 15.86 -0.37
N LEU A 217 -9.02 16.79 0.12
CA LEU A 217 -9.49 18.12 0.52
C LEU A 217 -10.09 18.89 -0.67
N ILE A 218 -9.40 18.92 -1.81
CA ILE A 218 -9.91 19.54 -3.05
C ILE A 218 -11.23 18.88 -3.49
N TYR A 219 -11.30 17.55 -3.46
CA TYR A 219 -12.53 16.83 -3.82
C TYR A 219 -13.72 17.24 -2.95
N LEU A 220 -13.52 17.38 -1.64
CA LEU A 220 -14.58 17.78 -0.71
C LEU A 220 -14.99 19.24 -0.88
N ILE A 221 -14.04 20.15 -1.10
CA ILE A 221 -14.32 21.55 -1.37
C ILE A 221 -15.09 21.69 -2.69
N GLY A 222 -14.62 21.03 -3.75
CA GLY A 222 -15.29 21.04 -5.06
C GLY A 222 -16.72 20.51 -4.97
N LYS A 223 -16.94 19.43 -4.23
CA LYS A 223 -18.29 18.90 -3.98
C LYS A 223 -19.17 19.88 -3.19
N ALA A 224 -18.62 20.59 -2.21
CA ALA A 224 -19.35 21.58 -1.42
C ALA A 224 -19.73 22.82 -2.25
N LEU A 225 -18.83 23.28 -3.12
CA LEU A 225 -19.07 24.39 -4.05
C LEU A 225 -20.13 24.01 -5.10
N PHE A 226 -20.04 22.82 -5.69
CA PHE A 226 -21.01 22.35 -6.69
C PHE A 226 -22.42 22.18 -6.13
N LYS A 227 -22.55 21.85 -4.84
CA LYS A 227 -23.83 21.77 -4.14
C LYS A 227 -24.49 23.14 -3.91
N ARG A 228 -23.70 24.23 -3.88
CA ARG A 228 -24.22 25.62 -3.81
C ARG A 228 -24.68 26.15 -5.17
N SER A 229 -24.14 25.62 -6.28
CA SER A 229 -24.41 26.13 -7.63
C SER A 229 -25.61 25.52 -8.35
N GLY A 230 -26.44 24.70 -7.69
CA GLY A 230 -27.75 24.29 -8.24
C GLY A 230 -27.75 23.55 -9.59
N LEU A 231 -26.60 23.06 -10.09
CA LEU A 231 -26.56 22.33 -11.35
C LEU A 231 -26.67 20.83 -11.09
N THR A 232 -27.90 20.33 -11.24
CA THR A 232 -28.19 18.89 -11.32
C THR A 232 -27.52 18.30 -12.56
N SER A 233 -26.51 17.44 -12.38
CA SER A 233 -26.07 16.54 -13.45
C SER A 233 -26.72 15.16 -13.31
N PRO A 234 -27.13 14.52 -14.42
CA PRO A 234 -27.86 13.26 -14.40
C PRO A 234 -26.92 12.05 -14.27
N CYS A 235 -27.43 11.05 -13.57
CA CYS A 235 -27.25 9.61 -13.77
C CYS A 235 -25.83 9.05 -14.01
N HIS A 236 -25.28 8.37 -13.00
CA HIS A 236 -24.32 7.28 -13.24
C HIS A 236 -24.95 5.97 -12.76
N ASN A 237 -25.65 5.28 -13.66
CA ASN A 237 -25.90 3.84 -13.57
C ASN A 237 -26.46 3.33 -14.91
N VAL A 238 -25.60 3.03 -15.88
CA VAL A 238 -25.81 1.89 -16.79
C VAL A 238 -24.43 1.40 -17.27
N LEU A 239 -23.82 0.45 -16.56
CA LEU A 239 -23.08 -0.63 -17.23
C LEU A 239 -22.79 -1.78 -16.26
N GLY A 240 -23.45 -2.91 -16.47
CA GLY A 240 -22.89 -4.18 -16.01
C GLY A 240 -23.85 -5.23 -15.49
N HIS A 241 -24.96 -5.51 -16.17
CA HIS A 241 -25.66 -6.79 -15.99
C HIS A 241 -26.19 -7.33 -17.32
N THR A 242 -25.35 -8.04 -18.07
CA THR A 242 -25.69 -9.35 -18.67
C THR A 242 -24.43 -9.99 -19.22
N LEU A 243 -24.05 -11.14 -18.68
CA LEU A 243 -23.67 -12.33 -19.45
C LEU A 243 -23.24 -13.44 -18.48
N GLN A 244 -24.19 -14.30 -18.20
CA GLN A 244 -23.97 -15.65 -17.71
C GLN A 244 -23.90 -16.57 -18.93
N SER A 245 -22.79 -17.29 -19.10
CA SER A 245 -22.76 -18.75 -19.22
C SER A 245 -21.43 -19.28 -19.80
N ALA A 246 -21.11 -20.50 -19.32
CA ALA A 246 -20.23 -21.52 -19.86
C ALA A 246 -18.69 -21.31 -19.86
N GLY A 247 -18.03 -22.14 -19.05
CA GLY A 247 -16.58 -22.32 -19.00
C GLY A 247 -16.13 -23.12 -17.77
N ARG A 248 -16.60 -24.37 -17.66
CA ARG A 248 -16.19 -25.36 -16.67
C ARG A 248 -14.80 -25.92 -17.09
N ARG A 249 -13.90 -26.16 -16.12
CA ARG A 249 -12.49 -26.65 -16.19
C ARG A 249 -11.41 -25.60 -16.46
N GLN A 250 -10.64 -25.28 -15.43
CA GLN A 250 -9.19 -25.55 -15.31
C GLN A 250 -8.69 -24.78 -14.06
N GLN A 251 -8.72 -25.43 -12.91
CA GLN A 251 -8.68 -24.79 -11.58
C GLN A 251 -7.42 -25.11 -10.76
N THR A 252 -6.44 -25.80 -11.35
CA THR A 252 -5.30 -26.37 -10.63
C THR A 252 -4.05 -25.49 -10.61
N LEU A 253 -3.75 -24.75 -11.69
CA LEU A 253 -2.48 -23.99 -11.78
C LEU A 253 -2.47 -22.66 -10.99
N HIS A 254 -3.60 -21.96 -10.88
CA HIS A 254 -3.72 -20.69 -10.11
C HIS A 254 -3.53 -20.90 -8.60
N GLN A 255 -4.01 -22.02 -8.08
CA GLN A 255 -3.93 -22.30 -6.63
C GLN A 255 -2.52 -22.64 -6.20
N LEU A 256 -1.76 -23.35 -7.04
CA LEU A 256 -0.36 -23.65 -6.78
C LEU A 256 0.45 -22.36 -6.66
N GLY A 257 0.37 -21.44 -7.63
CA GLY A 257 1.13 -20.17 -7.58
C GLY A 257 0.87 -19.34 -6.32
N LYS A 258 -0.40 -19.24 -5.86
CA LYS A 258 -0.75 -18.45 -4.65
C LYS A 258 -0.29 -19.10 -3.35
N VAL A 259 -0.41 -20.42 -3.23
CA VAL A 259 0.07 -21.14 -2.04
C VAL A 259 1.59 -21.06 -1.97
N TRP A 260 2.28 -21.32 -3.09
CA TRP A 260 3.74 -21.25 -3.16
C TRP A 260 4.27 -19.82 -2.91
N LEU A 261 3.64 -18.77 -3.45
CA LEU A 261 4.01 -17.39 -3.13
C LEU A 261 3.87 -17.07 -1.64
N SER A 262 2.80 -17.55 -0.99
CA SER A 262 2.62 -17.37 0.46
C SER A 262 3.65 -18.16 1.27
N VAL A 263 3.97 -19.39 0.88
CA VAL A 263 4.96 -20.23 1.55
C VAL A 263 6.36 -19.62 1.40
N LEU A 264 6.75 -19.20 0.20
CA LEU A 264 8.04 -18.55 -0.05
C LEU A 264 8.15 -17.21 0.67
N PHE A 265 7.05 -16.45 0.75
CA PHE A 265 7.02 -15.21 1.54
C PHE A 265 7.22 -15.50 3.03
N ILE A 266 6.49 -16.46 3.61
CA ILE A 266 6.64 -16.86 5.01
C ILE A 266 8.07 -17.36 5.26
N PHE A 267 8.59 -18.20 4.38
CA PHE A 267 9.97 -18.70 4.46
C PHE A 267 10.99 -17.55 4.49
N ARG A 268 10.86 -16.55 3.61
CA ARG A 268 11.72 -15.36 3.60
C ARG A 268 11.60 -14.53 4.88
N VAL A 269 10.38 -14.31 5.38
CA VAL A 269 10.17 -13.61 6.66
C VAL A 269 10.83 -14.37 7.81
N THR A 270 10.67 -15.69 7.87
CA THR A 270 11.29 -16.54 8.90
C THR A 270 12.82 -16.47 8.83
N ILE A 271 13.41 -16.60 7.64
CA ILE A 271 14.87 -16.45 7.47
C ILE A 271 15.32 -15.06 7.95
N LEU A 272 14.62 -14.01 7.51
CA LEU A 272 14.97 -12.66 7.92
C LEU A 272 14.93 -12.53 9.43
N VAL A 273 13.88 -12.96 10.11
CA VAL A 273 13.77 -12.83 11.57
C VAL A 273 14.83 -13.65 12.30
N LEU A 274 15.09 -14.89 11.88
CA LEU A 274 16.06 -15.76 12.56
C LEU A 274 17.52 -15.32 12.34
N ALA A 275 17.85 -14.87 11.12
CA ALA A 275 19.21 -14.50 10.75
C ALA A 275 19.52 -13.03 11.09
N ALA A 276 18.50 -12.17 11.10
CA ALA A 276 18.55 -10.74 11.39
C ALA A 276 19.43 -10.37 12.58
N GLU A 277 19.21 -11.02 13.72
CA GLU A 277 19.88 -10.68 14.97
C GLU A 277 21.21 -11.41 15.08
N LYS A 278 21.22 -12.72 14.82
CA LYS A 278 22.41 -13.55 15.00
C LYS A 278 23.57 -13.20 14.06
N VAL A 279 23.27 -12.78 12.84
CA VAL A 279 24.28 -12.62 11.79
C VAL A 279 24.68 -11.16 11.61
N TRP A 280 23.69 -10.26 11.65
CA TRP A 280 23.85 -8.83 11.35
C TRP A 280 23.67 -7.89 12.54
N GLY A 281 23.33 -8.38 13.74
CA GLY A 281 23.15 -7.53 14.93
C GLY A 281 24.39 -6.71 15.27
N ASP A 282 25.55 -7.36 15.26
CA ASP A 282 26.84 -6.78 15.66
C ASP A 282 27.74 -6.44 14.45
N GLU A 283 27.14 -6.17 13.28
CA GLU A 283 27.91 -6.04 12.06
C GLU A 283 28.89 -4.85 12.08
N GLN A 284 28.44 -3.70 12.59
CA GLN A 284 29.30 -2.52 12.69
C GLN A 284 30.34 -2.66 13.81
N SER A 285 30.00 -3.28 14.94
CA SER A 285 30.96 -3.52 16.03
C SER A 285 32.03 -4.54 15.64
N ASP A 286 31.70 -5.58 14.90
CA ASP A 286 32.65 -6.63 14.50
C ASP A 286 33.51 -6.27 13.27
N PHE A 287 33.11 -5.24 12.50
CA PHE A 287 33.91 -4.75 11.36
C PHE A 287 35.20 -4.09 11.87
N THR A 288 36.36 -4.68 11.62
CA THR A 288 37.63 -4.23 12.22
C THR A 288 38.64 -3.92 11.14
N CYS A 289 39.22 -2.73 11.18
CA CYS A 289 40.31 -2.31 10.30
C CYS A 289 41.64 -2.33 11.07
N ASN A 290 42.75 -2.63 10.39
CA ASN A 290 44.10 -2.63 10.96
C ASN A 290 44.66 -1.21 11.22
N THR A 291 43.88 -0.36 11.88
CA THR A 291 44.25 1.02 12.23
C THR A 291 43.57 1.47 13.51
N GLN A 292 44.24 2.33 14.26
CA GLN A 292 43.70 2.97 15.46
C GLN A 292 43.06 4.34 15.17
N GLN A 293 43.08 4.78 13.91
CA GLN A 293 42.58 6.10 13.52
C GLN A 293 41.06 6.22 13.78
N PRO A 294 40.62 7.18 14.63
CA PRO A 294 39.21 7.41 14.88
C PRO A 294 38.46 7.75 13.59
N GLY A 295 37.25 7.19 13.43
CA GLY A 295 36.41 7.46 12.25
C GLY A 295 36.74 6.62 11.02
N CYS A 296 37.96 6.10 10.86
CA CYS A 296 38.32 5.29 9.69
C CYS A 296 37.42 4.05 9.53
N LYS A 297 37.16 3.33 10.64
CA LYS A 297 36.20 2.21 10.66
C LYS A 297 34.80 2.60 10.17
N ASN A 298 34.27 3.75 10.61
CA ASN A 298 32.93 4.20 10.25
C ASN A 298 32.85 4.57 8.76
N VAL A 299 33.84 5.31 8.25
CA VAL A 299 33.86 5.71 6.83
C VAL A 299 34.06 4.51 5.90
N CYS A 300 34.97 3.59 6.25
CA CYS A 300 35.18 2.39 5.46
C CYS A 300 33.97 1.45 5.48
N TYR A 301 33.32 1.31 6.64
CA TYR A 301 32.08 0.53 6.72
C TYR A 301 31.00 1.12 5.80
N ASP A 302 30.76 2.43 5.86
CA ASP A 302 29.77 3.14 5.03
C ASP A 302 30.11 3.05 3.53
N HIS A 303 31.40 3.05 3.17
CA HIS A 303 31.84 2.93 1.78
C HIS A 303 31.52 1.56 1.16
N PHE A 304 31.78 0.47 1.87
CA PHE A 304 31.55 -0.89 1.38
C PHE A 304 30.13 -1.41 1.66
N PHE A 305 29.48 -0.89 2.69
CA PHE A 305 28.13 -1.26 3.11
C PHE A 305 27.23 -0.02 3.19
N PRO A 306 26.98 0.67 2.06
CA PRO A 306 26.19 1.92 2.07
C PRO A 306 24.74 1.69 2.53
N VAL A 307 24.23 0.48 2.32
CA VAL A 307 23.06 -0.07 3.01
C VAL A 307 23.48 -1.45 3.48
N SER A 308 22.90 -1.98 4.55
CA SER A 308 23.12 -3.37 4.94
C SER A 308 22.27 -4.33 4.09
N HIS A 309 22.84 -5.49 3.71
CA HIS A 309 22.15 -6.51 2.92
C HIS A 309 20.79 -6.89 3.51
N ILE A 310 20.75 -7.16 4.82
CA ILE A 310 19.54 -7.55 5.52
C ILE A 310 18.45 -6.49 5.43
N ARG A 311 18.82 -5.20 5.45
CA ARG A 311 17.87 -4.10 5.39
C ARG A 311 17.35 -3.87 3.98
N LEU A 312 18.16 -4.08 2.95
CA LEU A 312 17.68 -4.15 1.56
C LEU A 312 16.64 -5.26 1.40
N TRP A 313 16.89 -6.46 1.96
CA TRP A 313 15.90 -7.54 1.93
C TRP A 313 14.63 -7.22 2.72
N CYS A 314 14.73 -6.56 3.88
CA CYS A 314 13.57 -6.09 4.64
C CYS A 314 12.76 -5.07 3.84
N LEU A 315 13.41 -4.06 3.25
CA LEU A 315 12.78 -3.04 2.40
C LEU A 315 12.09 -3.68 1.19
N GLN A 316 12.75 -4.63 0.55
CA GLN A 316 12.18 -5.42 -0.54
C GLN A 316 10.92 -6.17 -0.10
N LEU A 317 10.93 -6.89 1.02
CA LEU A 317 9.74 -7.61 1.49
C LEU A 317 8.58 -6.66 1.84
N ILE A 318 8.86 -5.52 2.47
CA ILE A 318 7.83 -4.50 2.77
C ILE A 318 7.23 -3.98 1.46
N LEU A 319 8.06 -3.61 0.48
CA LEU A 319 7.60 -3.06 -0.79
C LEU A 319 6.86 -4.09 -1.65
N VAL A 320 7.29 -5.35 -1.66
CA VAL A 320 6.62 -6.44 -2.39
C VAL A 320 5.30 -6.86 -1.73
N SER A 321 5.24 -6.87 -0.39
CA SER A 321 4.02 -7.23 0.34
C SER A 321 2.95 -6.13 0.28
N THR A 322 3.33 -4.86 0.17
CA THR A 322 2.39 -3.73 0.18
C THR A 322 1.31 -3.82 -0.91
N PRO A 323 1.64 -4.03 -2.21
CA PRO A 323 0.63 -4.28 -3.25
C PRO A 323 -0.24 -5.52 -2.99
N ALA A 324 0.31 -6.56 -2.35
CA ALA A 324 -0.45 -7.75 -1.99
C ALA A 324 -1.51 -7.49 -0.94
N LEU A 325 -1.12 -6.79 0.12
CA LEU A 325 -2.00 -6.41 1.20
C LEU A 325 -3.06 -5.43 0.72
N LEU A 326 -2.72 -4.50 -0.18
CA LEU A 326 -3.68 -3.59 -0.81
C LEU A 326 -4.77 -4.34 -1.58
N VAL A 327 -4.41 -5.34 -2.40
CA VAL A 327 -5.40 -6.16 -3.12
C VAL A 327 -6.23 -7.00 -2.15
N ALA A 328 -5.59 -7.64 -1.16
CA ALA A 328 -6.29 -8.44 -0.16
C ALA A 328 -7.31 -7.58 0.62
N MET A 329 -6.91 -6.38 1.01
CA MET A 329 -7.75 -5.39 1.66
C MET A 329 -8.90 -4.94 0.74
N TYR A 330 -8.63 -4.65 -0.53
CA TYR A 330 -9.67 -4.29 -1.52
C TYR A 330 -10.70 -5.40 -1.70
N VAL A 331 -10.25 -6.66 -1.80
CA VAL A 331 -11.13 -7.83 -1.91
C VAL A 331 -11.96 -8.04 -0.64
N ALA A 332 -11.32 -7.95 0.54
CA ALA A 332 -12.01 -8.05 1.82
C ALA A 332 -13.05 -6.93 1.98
N TYR A 333 -12.72 -5.72 1.55
CA TYR A 333 -13.61 -4.57 1.56
C TYR A 333 -14.83 -4.80 0.67
N ARG A 334 -14.64 -5.25 -0.58
CA ARG A 334 -15.74 -5.55 -1.49
C ARG A 334 -16.64 -6.66 -0.95
N LYS A 335 -16.05 -7.73 -0.39
CA LYS A 335 -16.79 -8.84 0.23
C LYS A 335 -17.63 -8.39 1.43
N ARG A 336 -17.11 -7.46 2.26
CA ARG A 336 -17.88 -6.84 3.35
C ARG A 336 -19.04 -5.99 2.82
N GLY A 337 -18.83 -5.27 1.72
CA GLY A 337 -19.87 -4.52 1.02
C GLY A 337 -21.03 -5.42 0.57
N ASP A 338 -20.71 -6.51 -0.14
CA ASP A 338 -21.70 -7.48 -0.65
C ASP A 338 -22.44 -8.19 0.51
N LYS A 339 -21.73 -8.52 1.60
CA LYS A 339 -22.35 -9.05 2.83
C LYS A 339 -23.37 -8.07 3.41
N ARG A 340 -23.06 -6.77 3.42
CA ARG A 340 -23.95 -5.74 3.97
C ARG A 340 -25.19 -5.55 3.10
N THR A 341 -25.09 -5.67 1.77
CA THR A 341 -26.25 -5.59 0.87
C THR A 341 -27.18 -6.80 1.04
N VAL A 342 -26.65 -8.01 1.18
CA VAL A 342 -27.49 -9.21 1.43
C VAL A 342 -28.22 -9.11 2.77
N LEU A 343 -27.53 -8.65 3.82
CA LEU A 343 -28.15 -8.46 5.14
C LEU A 343 -29.26 -7.39 5.14
N ALA A 344 -29.17 -6.40 4.24
CA ALA A 344 -30.13 -5.31 4.10
C ALA A 344 -31.27 -5.60 3.11
N SER A 345 -31.24 -6.74 2.40
CA SER A 345 -32.38 -7.17 1.58
C SER A 345 -33.46 -7.71 2.51
N GLY A 346 -34.69 -7.19 2.46
CA GLY A 346 -35.80 -7.60 3.33
C GLY A 346 -36.38 -8.99 3.01
N GLY A 347 -35.54 -10.04 3.04
CA GLY A 347 -35.91 -11.43 2.78
C GLY A 347 -35.78 -12.34 4.01
N ASP A 348 -36.30 -13.56 3.88
CA ASP A 348 -36.30 -14.63 4.89
C ASP A 348 -34.88 -14.93 5.42
N GLU A 349 -34.76 -15.18 6.72
CA GLU A 349 -33.48 -15.33 7.43
C GLU A 349 -32.71 -16.57 6.94
N LYS A 350 -33.41 -17.63 6.57
CA LYS A 350 -32.81 -18.84 5.96
C LYS A 350 -32.18 -18.57 4.59
N VAL A 351 -32.79 -17.69 3.79
CA VAL A 351 -32.26 -17.30 2.47
C VAL A 351 -31.03 -16.41 2.63
N LYS A 352 -31.01 -15.52 3.63
CA LYS A 352 -29.82 -14.72 3.97
C LYS A 352 -28.66 -15.58 4.43
N GLU A 353 -28.91 -16.58 5.28
CA GLU A 353 -27.89 -17.52 5.75
C GLU A 353 -27.31 -18.31 4.57
N ALA A 354 -28.17 -18.80 3.66
CA ALA A 354 -27.77 -19.52 2.45
C ALA A 354 -26.98 -18.63 1.47
N ASP A 355 -27.41 -17.40 1.23
CA ASP A 355 -26.69 -16.42 0.39
C ASP A 355 -25.36 -16.00 1.02
N LEU A 356 -25.30 -15.89 2.36
CA LEU A 356 -24.07 -15.57 3.09
C LEU A 356 -23.07 -16.72 3.02
N GLN A 357 -23.53 -17.96 3.18
CA GLN A 357 -22.73 -19.16 2.98
C GLN A 357 -22.26 -19.26 1.52
N THR A 358 -23.14 -18.95 0.57
CA THR A 358 -22.79 -18.91 -0.85
C THR A 358 -21.76 -17.82 -1.13
N LEU A 359 -21.86 -16.61 -0.55
CA LEU A 359 -20.86 -15.54 -0.66
C LEU A 359 -19.53 -15.86 0.03
N LYS A 360 -19.54 -16.62 1.13
CA LYS A 360 -18.31 -17.10 1.78
C LYS A 360 -17.54 -18.01 0.82
N THR A 361 -18.26 -18.88 0.10
CA THR A 361 -17.73 -19.92 -0.80
C THR A 361 -17.51 -19.44 -2.24
N LYS A 362 -18.24 -18.39 -2.69
CA LYS A 362 -18.16 -17.84 -4.04
C LYS A 362 -16.82 -17.14 -4.24
N ARG A 363 -15.96 -17.73 -5.06
CA ARG A 363 -14.73 -17.08 -5.52
C ARG A 363 -15.09 -15.93 -6.46
N LEU A 364 -14.70 -14.71 -6.07
CA LEU A 364 -14.86 -13.50 -6.87
C LEU A 364 -14.19 -13.71 -8.23
N HIS A 365 -15.00 -13.64 -9.30
CA HIS A 365 -14.50 -13.76 -10.66
C HIS A 365 -13.71 -12.50 -11.02
N ILE A 366 -12.43 -12.67 -11.37
CA ILE A 366 -11.53 -11.58 -11.75
C ILE A 366 -12.03 -10.97 -13.08
N THR A 367 -12.83 -9.91 -12.99
CA THR A 367 -13.43 -9.19 -14.13
C THR A 367 -13.53 -7.70 -13.82
N GLY A 368 -13.33 -6.87 -14.83
CA GLY A 368 -13.47 -5.41 -14.72
C GLY A 368 -12.37 -4.78 -13.85
N PRO A 369 -12.70 -3.82 -12.95
CA PRO A 369 -11.72 -3.07 -12.15
C PRO A 369 -10.79 -3.96 -11.29
N LEU A 370 -11.29 -5.10 -10.81
CA LEU A 370 -10.52 -6.03 -9.97
C LEU A 370 -9.37 -6.70 -10.76
N TRP A 371 -9.54 -6.89 -12.07
CA TRP A 371 -8.47 -7.41 -12.92
C TRP A 371 -7.35 -6.37 -13.04
N TRP A 372 -7.69 -5.11 -13.27
CA TRP A 372 -6.70 -4.02 -13.37
C TRP A 372 -5.90 -3.83 -12.09
N THR A 373 -6.56 -3.82 -10.93
CA THR A 373 -5.86 -3.73 -9.63
C THR A 373 -4.96 -4.94 -9.38
N TYR A 374 -5.38 -6.13 -9.79
CA TYR A 374 -4.59 -7.35 -9.63
C TYR A 374 -3.35 -7.35 -10.53
N THR A 375 -3.53 -7.07 -11.82
CA THR A 375 -2.46 -6.98 -12.81
C THR A 375 -1.46 -5.88 -12.42
N SER A 376 -1.94 -4.71 -12.02
CA SER A 376 -1.10 -3.62 -11.52
C SER A 376 -0.30 -4.04 -10.28
N SER A 377 -0.91 -4.76 -9.33
CA SER A 377 -0.20 -5.25 -8.16
C SER A 377 0.92 -6.25 -8.51
N LEU A 378 0.69 -7.14 -9.49
CA LEU A 378 1.70 -8.09 -9.97
C LEU A 378 2.86 -7.38 -10.68
N PHE A 379 2.55 -6.37 -11.48
CA PHE A 379 3.55 -5.54 -12.14
C PHE A 379 4.46 -4.84 -11.13
N PHE A 380 3.89 -4.18 -10.11
CA PHE A 380 4.68 -3.53 -9.06
C PHE A 380 5.50 -4.51 -8.24
N ARG A 381 4.97 -5.70 -7.94
CA ARG A 381 5.78 -6.76 -7.29
C ARG A 381 6.95 -7.18 -8.13
N LEU A 382 6.76 -7.38 -9.44
CA LEU A 382 7.84 -7.73 -10.35
C LEU A 382 8.89 -6.63 -10.43
N LEU A 383 8.46 -5.37 -10.51
CA LEU A 383 9.34 -4.21 -10.51
C LEU A 383 10.17 -4.12 -9.21
N PHE A 384 9.53 -4.30 -8.04
CA PHE A 384 10.24 -4.25 -6.76
C PHE A 384 11.16 -5.46 -6.56
N GLU A 385 10.69 -6.70 -6.82
CA GLU A 385 11.54 -7.90 -6.73
C GLU A 385 12.76 -7.79 -7.64
N GLY A 386 12.56 -7.46 -8.92
CA GLY A 386 13.63 -7.33 -9.89
C GLY A 386 14.55 -6.14 -9.59
N GLY A 387 13.97 -4.99 -9.21
CA GLY A 387 14.72 -3.78 -8.89
C GLY A 387 15.64 -3.94 -7.68
N PHE A 388 15.14 -4.52 -6.58
CA PHE A 388 15.99 -4.79 -5.41
C PHE A 388 17.04 -5.85 -5.68
N MET A 389 16.70 -6.91 -6.44
CA MET A 389 17.68 -7.92 -6.83
C MET A 389 18.80 -7.32 -7.68
N TYR A 390 18.44 -6.48 -8.66
CA TYR A 390 19.40 -5.78 -9.50
C TYR A 390 20.27 -4.81 -8.68
N ALA A 391 19.67 -4.04 -7.78
CA ALA A 391 20.39 -3.14 -6.89
C ALA A 391 21.37 -3.89 -5.97
N LEU A 392 20.96 -5.03 -5.41
CA LEU A 392 21.83 -5.91 -4.61
C LEU A 392 23.02 -6.39 -5.45
N TYR A 393 22.77 -6.91 -6.64
CA TYR A 393 23.84 -7.41 -7.51
C TYR A 393 24.84 -6.31 -7.89
N PHE A 394 24.35 -5.09 -8.20
CA PHE A 394 25.18 -3.97 -8.62
C PHE A 394 25.95 -3.33 -7.46
N ILE A 395 25.33 -3.16 -6.29
CA ILE A 395 25.97 -2.49 -5.14
C ILE A 395 27.11 -3.34 -4.55
N TYR A 396 26.98 -4.66 -4.56
CA TYR A 396 27.94 -5.57 -3.92
C TYR A 396 28.78 -6.38 -4.91
N ASP A 397 28.72 -6.05 -6.20
CA ASP A 397 29.47 -6.73 -7.28
C ASP A 397 29.31 -8.27 -7.24
N GLY A 398 28.08 -8.72 -6.98
CA GLY A 398 27.73 -10.13 -6.88
C GLY A 398 26.96 -10.53 -5.60
N PHE A 399 26.85 -11.84 -5.37
CA PHE A 399 26.16 -12.44 -4.21
C PHE A 399 27.12 -12.99 -3.15
N GLN A 400 28.43 -12.83 -3.35
CA GLN A 400 29.46 -13.34 -2.45
C GLN A 400 30.04 -12.22 -1.61
N MET A 401 30.03 -12.40 -0.29
CA MET A 401 30.63 -11.46 0.64
C MET A 401 32.15 -11.70 0.70
N PRO A 402 33.00 -10.71 0.38
CA PRO A 402 34.44 -10.85 0.55
C PRO A 402 34.81 -10.97 2.04
N ARG A 403 35.94 -11.63 2.33
CA ARG A 403 36.45 -11.76 3.71
C ARG A 403 37.19 -10.51 4.18
N LEU A 404 37.79 -9.78 3.24
CA LEU A 404 38.62 -8.62 3.48
C LEU A 404 38.39 -7.61 2.36
N VAL A 405 38.32 -6.34 2.75
CA VAL A 405 38.22 -5.19 1.85
C VAL A 405 39.33 -4.20 2.17
N LYS A 406 39.87 -3.55 1.15
CA LYS A 406 40.96 -2.58 1.29
C LYS A 406 40.43 -1.17 1.16
N CYS A 407 40.57 -0.36 2.19
CA CYS A 407 40.01 0.98 2.26
C CYS A 407 41.09 2.06 2.26
N GLU A 408 40.90 3.12 1.46
CA GLU A 408 41.79 4.30 1.37
C GLU A 408 41.03 5.61 1.64
N GLN A 409 39.82 5.52 2.22
CA GLN A 409 38.97 6.68 2.45
C GLN A 409 39.47 7.52 3.63
N TRP A 410 39.47 8.85 3.49
CA TRP A 410 39.75 9.75 4.61
C TRP A 410 38.73 9.52 5.75
N PRO A 411 39.13 9.41 7.03
CA PRO A 411 40.38 9.84 7.64
C PRO A 411 41.47 8.75 7.75
N CYS A 412 41.39 7.65 7.00
CA CYS A 412 42.37 6.57 7.12
C CYS A 412 43.78 7.05 6.69
N PRO A 413 44.83 6.70 7.46
CA PRO A 413 46.17 7.24 7.24
C PRO A 413 46.83 6.68 5.97
N ASN A 414 46.50 5.44 5.59
CA ASN A 414 47.01 4.71 4.44
C ASN A 414 45.94 3.71 3.96
N LYS A 415 46.27 2.89 2.96
CA LYS A 415 45.47 1.71 2.60
C LYS A 415 45.42 0.73 3.77
N VAL A 416 44.25 0.64 4.40
CA VAL A 416 43.99 -0.25 5.53
C VAL A 416 43.22 -1.48 5.09
N ASP A 417 43.52 -2.61 5.72
CA ASP A 417 42.80 -3.86 5.55
C ASP A 417 41.68 -3.93 6.60
N CYS A 418 40.44 -4.07 6.13
CA CYS A 418 39.27 -4.22 6.99
C CYS A 418 38.66 -5.62 6.83
N PHE A 419 38.45 -6.28 7.96
CA PHE A 419 37.94 -7.64 8.05
C PHE A 419 36.43 -7.64 8.29
N ILE A 420 35.71 -8.44 7.50
CA ILE A 420 34.25 -8.58 7.58
C ILE A 420 33.92 -9.81 8.43
N SER A 421 33.04 -9.65 9.43
CA SER A 421 32.60 -10.76 10.27
C SER A 421 31.65 -11.71 9.54
N ARG A 422 31.79 -13.01 9.82
CA ARG A 422 30.92 -14.10 9.34
C ARG A 422 30.61 -14.04 7.82
N PRO A 423 31.61 -13.89 6.92
CA PRO A 423 31.36 -13.63 5.50
C PRO A 423 30.74 -14.84 4.77
N THR A 424 31.12 -16.07 5.14
CA THR A 424 30.55 -17.30 4.58
C THR A 424 29.08 -17.46 4.95
N GLU A 425 28.74 -17.24 6.22
CA GLU A 425 27.37 -17.27 6.72
C GLU A 425 26.50 -16.22 6.01
N LYS A 426 26.96 -14.96 5.93
CA LYS A 426 26.26 -13.88 5.22
C LYS A 426 26.07 -14.20 3.73
N THR A 427 27.06 -14.82 3.08
CA THR A 427 26.97 -15.26 1.69
C THR A 427 25.89 -16.33 1.51
N VAL A 428 25.90 -17.37 2.35
CA VAL A 428 24.91 -18.45 2.31
C VAL A 428 23.49 -17.90 2.48
N PHE A 429 23.28 -17.03 3.46
CA PHE A 429 21.97 -16.39 3.64
C PHE A 429 21.55 -15.54 2.45
N THR A 430 22.48 -14.77 1.87
CA THR A 430 22.20 -13.94 0.69
C THR A 430 21.80 -14.79 -0.51
N ILE A 431 22.46 -15.93 -0.71
CA ILE A 431 22.11 -16.89 -1.78
C ILE A 431 20.72 -17.48 -1.57
N PHE A 432 20.35 -17.90 -0.35
CA PHE A 432 19.00 -18.43 -0.08
C PHE A 432 17.90 -17.37 -0.30
N MET A 433 18.15 -16.13 0.13
CA MET A 433 17.23 -15.01 -0.09
C MET A 433 17.13 -14.66 -1.57
N ALA A 434 18.24 -14.66 -2.30
CA ALA A 434 18.24 -14.41 -3.73
C ALA A 434 17.52 -15.53 -4.51
N ALA A 435 17.81 -16.80 -4.23
CA ALA A 435 17.18 -17.94 -4.89
C ALA A 435 15.66 -17.96 -4.67
N SER A 436 15.21 -17.76 -3.43
CA SER A 436 13.78 -17.70 -3.12
C SER A 436 13.09 -16.48 -3.77
N SER A 437 13.75 -15.34 -3.87
CA SER A 437 13.23 -14.14 -4.56
C SER A 437 13.16 -14.33 -6.08
N ALA A 438 14.17 -14.97 -6.69
CA ALA A 438 14.15 -15.34 -8.09
C ALA A 438 13.00 -16.31 -8.40
N LEU A 439 12.77 -17.30 -7.54
CA LEU A 439 11.62 -18.21 -7.67
C LEU A 439 10.29 -17.45 -7.54
N CYS A 440 10.17 -16.52 -6.58
CA CYS A 440 9.00 -15.64 -6.47
C CYS A 440 8.78 -14.82 -7.74
N MET A 441 9.86 -14.27 -8.32
CA MET A 441 9.80 -13.50 -9.56
C MET A 441 9.27 -14.34 -10.72
N VAL A 442 9.79 -15.56 -10.90
CA VAL A 442 9.32 -16.51 -11.93
C VAL A 442 7.84 -16.85 -11.74
N LEU A 443 7.40 -17.10 -10.50
CA LEU A 443 5.99 -17.38 -10.21
C LEU A 443 5.08 -16.18 -10.50
N ASN A 444 5.50 -14.95 -10.16
CA ASN A 444 4.75 -13.73 -10.49
C ASN A 444 4.69 -13.50 -12.01
N ILE A 445 5.79 -13.75 -12.75
CA ILE A 445 5.82 -13.67 -14.22
C ILE A 445 4.87 -14.71 -14.81
N ALA A 446 4.91 -15.97 -14.36
CA ALA A 446 4.03 -17.03 -14.84
C ALA A 446 2.55 -16.68 -14.60
N GLU A 447 2.22 -16.11 -13.44
CA GLU A 447 0.85 -15.64 -13.15
C GLU A 447 0.45 -14.46 -14.05
N LEU A 448 1.34 -13.51 -14.28
CA LEU A 448 1.09 -12.37 -15.18
C LEU A 448 0.85 -12.85 -16.62
N VAL A 449 1.70 -13.73 -17.14
CA VAL A 449 1.56 -14.33 -18.48
C VAL A 449 0.24 -15.09 -18.60
N TYR A 450 -0.11 -15.91 -17.60
CA TYR A 450 -1.39 -16.62 -17.58
C TYR A 450 -2.59 -15.67 -17.66
N LEU A 451 -2.57 -14.54 -16.92
CA LEU A 451 -3.63 -13.54 -16.97
C LEU A 451 -3.72 -12.83 -18.32
N ILE A 452 -2.58 -12.51 -18.93
CA ILE A 452 -2.51 -11.87 -20.25
C ILE A 452 -3.08 -12.82 -21.32
N VAL A 453 -2.63 -14.08 -21.36
CA VAL A 453 -3.13 -15.09 -22.30
C VAL A 453 -4.64 -15.26 -22.15
N LYS A 454 -5.14 -15.36 -20.91
CA LYS A 454 -6.58 -15.46 -20.63
C LYS A 454 -7.36 -14.23 -21.09
N ALA A 455 -6.79 -13.04 -20.98
CA ALA A 455 -7.39 -11.80 -21.49
C ALA A 455 -7.44 -11.79 -23.03
N LEU A 456 -6.34 -12.16 -23.70
CA LEU A 456 -6.25 -12.25 -25.16
C LEU A 456 -7.24 -13.25 -25.75
N VAL A 457 -7.39 -14.43 -25.14
CA VAL A 457 -8.38 -15.45 -25.55
C VAL A 457 -9.81 -14.91 -25.42
N ARG A 458 -10.12 -14.18 -24.34
CA ARG A 458 -11.44 -13.53 -24.16
C ARG A 458 -11.69 -12.45 -25.20
N LEU A 459 -10.68 -11.64 -25.55
CA LEU A 459 -10.78 -10.61 -26.59
C LEU A 459 -11.01 -11.25 -27.96
N SER A 460 -10.28 -12.32 -28.28
CA SER A 460 -10.46 -13.10 -29.51
C SER A 460 -11.86 -13.72 -29.60
N ALA A 461 -12.37 -14.32 -28.52
CA ALA A 461 -13.72 -14.88 -28.47
C ALA A 461 -14.81 -13.79 -28.64
N ARG A 462 -14.65 -12.62 -28.02
CA ARG A 462 -15.54 -11.46 -28.20
C ARG A 462 -15.49 -10.91 -29.62
N SER A 463 -14.31 -10.86 -30.23
CA SER A 463 -14.13 -10.45 -31.63
C SER A 463 -14.82 -11.43 -32.58
N LYS A 464 -14.69 -12.75 -32.37
CA LYS A 464 -15.42 -13.78 -33.10
C LYS A 464 -16.94 -13.63 -32.97
N GLN A 465 -17.44 -13.42 -31.75
CA GLN A 465 -18.88 -13.20 -31.50
C GLN A 465 -19.39 -11.91 -32.16
N ARG A 466 -18.62 -10.81 -32.12
CA ARG A 466 -18.96 -9.57 -32.84
C ARG A 466 -19.02 -9.77 -34.35
N LYS A 467 -18.03 -10.47 -34.94
CA LYS A 467 -18.04 -10.82 -36.37
C LYS A 467 -19.24 -11.70 -36.75
N GLN A 468 -19.57 -12.71 -35.94
CA GLN A 468 -20.75 -13.55 -36.17
C GLN A 468 -22.07 -12.77 -36.04
N ARG A 469 -22.17 -11.84 -35.09
CA ARG A 469 -23.36 -10.99 -34.92
C ARG A 469 -23.54 -10.04 -36.11
N TYR A 470 -22.45 -9.41 -36.58
CA TYR A 470 -22.47 -8.53 -37.75
C TYR A 470 -22.83 -9.29 -39.04
N ALA A 471 -22.30 -10.51 -39.21
CA ALA A 471 -22.67 -11.39 -40.32
C ALA A 471 -24.15 -11.78 -40.29
N ARG A 472 -24.71 -12.07 -39.10
CA ARG A 472 -26.13 -12.40 -38.93
C ARG A 472 -27.04 -11.19 -39.16
N GLU A 473 -26.66 -10.01 -38.69
CA GLU A 473 -27.41 -8.76 -38.94
C GLU A 473 -27.41 -8.38 -40.43
N ASN A 474 -26.27 -8.52 -41.13
CA ASN A 474 -26.20 -8.30 -42.58
C ASN A 474 -27.09 -9.30 -43.34
N PHE A 475 -27.01 -10.59 -43.01
CA PHE A 475 -27.85 -11.61 -43.63
C PHE A 475 -29.35 -11.34 -43.44
N HIS A 476 -29.75 -10.90 -42.24
CA HIS A 476 -31.15 -10.58 -41.95
C HIS A 476 -31.64 -9.34 -42.70
N ARG A 477 -30.76 -8.34 -42.88
CA ARG A 477 -31.04 -7.14 -43.67
C ARG A 477 -31.21 -7.47 -45.15
N ASP A 478 -30.34 -8.31 -45.70
CA ASP A 478 -30.42 -8.74 -47.10
C ASP A 478 -31.68 -9.57 -47.37
N HIS A 479 -32.07 -10.44 -46.43
CA HIS A 479 -33.33 -11.19 -46.51
C HIS A 479 -34.56 -10.28 -46.51
N MET A 480 -34.61 -9.26 -45.65
CA MET A 480 -35.73 -8.31 -45.64
C MET A 480 -35.81 -7.45 -46.91
N LEU A 481 -34.67 -7.09 -47.50
CA LEU A 481 -34.65 -6.38 -48.79
C LEU A 481 -35.19 -7.24 -49.93
N LEU A 482 -34.86 -8.54 -49.95
CA LEU A 482 -35.38 -9.50 -50.93
C LEU A 482 -36.89 -9.71 -50.79
N GLU A 483 -37.41 -9.83 -49.57
CA GLU A 483 -38.86 -9.93 -49.33
C GLU A 483 -39.60 -8.66 -49.74
N ASN A 484 -39.08 -7.47 -49.40
CA ASN A 484 -39.69 -6.22 -49.84
C ASN A 484 -39.74 -6.10 -51.37
N LYS A 485 -38.65 -6.47 -52.05
CA LYS A 485 -38.61 -6.48 -53.52
C LYS A 485 -39.59 -7.49 -54.14
N LYS A 486 -39.79 -8.63 -53.48
CA LYS A 486 -40.79 -9.64 -53.90
C LYS A 486 -42.22 -9.11 -53.71
N ASN A 487 -42.48 -8.40 -52.61
CA ASN A 487 -43.78 -7.78 -52.33
C ASN A 487 -44.09 -6.62 -53.28
N GLU A 488 -43.11 -5.79 -53.64
CA GLU A 488 -43.26 -4.73 -54.66
C GLU A 488 -43.57 -5.31 -56.05
N ASN A 489 -42.90 -6.41 -56.42
CA ASN A 489 -43.17 -7.10 -57.68
C ASN A 489 -44.57 -7.73 -57.71
N MET A 490 -45.08 -8.20 -56.57
CA MET A 490 -46.42 -8.80 -56.46
C MET A 490 -47.54 -7.73 -56.50
N PHE A 491 -47.28 -6.54 -55.98
CA PHE A 491 -48.19 -5.38 -56.08
C PHE A 491 -48.19 -4.72 -57.46
N SER A 492 -47.12 -4.88 -58.25
CA SER A 492 -47.03 -4.34 -59.62
C SER A 492 -47.70 -5.22 -60.69
N SER A 493 -48.20 -6.41 -60.31
CA SER A 493 -48.80 -7.39 -61.22
C SER A 493 -50.34 -7.42 -61.24
N ASP A 494 -51.03 -6.41 -60.71
CA ASP A 494 -52.47 -6.23 -60.93
C ASP A 494 -52.79 -4.74 -61.18
N PRO A 495 -53.23 -4.38 -62.40
CA PRO A 495 -54.67 -4.39 -62.65
C PRO A 495 -55.08 -4.98 -64.00
N THR A 496 -55.99 -5.97 -63.94
CA THR A 496 -57.28 -5.98 -64.66
C THR A 496 -57.41 -5.05 -65.89
N SER A 497 -57.10 -5.59 -67.08
CA SER A 497 -57.68 -5.13 -68.34
C SER A 497 -58.92 -5.98 -68.63
N ASN A 498 -60.11 -5.50 -68.22
CA ASN A 498 -61.38 -5.94 -68.81
C ASN A 498 -62.47 -4.87 -68.63
N ARG A 499 -62.70 -4.05 -69.67
CA ARG A 499 -63.97 -3.34 -69.92
C ARG A 499 -64.07 -2.85 -71.39
N THR A 500 -64.76 -3.67 -72.19
CA THR A 500 -65.61 -3.42 -73.38
C THR A 500 -65.82 -2.00 -73.95
N MET A 501 -65.71 -1.83 -75.28
CA MET A 501 -66.77 -1.34 -76.19
C MET A 501 -66.36 -1.33 -77.69
N CYS A 502 -67.29 -1.80 -78.53
CA CYS A 502 -67.38 -1.84 -80.01
C CYS A 502 -66.49 -2.81 -80.80
#